data_AF-A6WEG0-F1
#
_entry.id   AF-A6WEG0-F1
#
_cell.length_a   1.000
_cell.length_b   1.000
_cell.length_c   1.000
_cell.angle_alpha   90.00
_cell.angle_beta   90.00
_cell.angle_gamma   90.00
#
_symmetry.space_group_name_H-M   'P 1'
#
loop_
_entity.id
_entity.type
_entity.pdbx_description
1 polymer ?
#
loop_
_entity_poly.entity_id
_entity_poly.type
_entity_poly.pdbx_seq_one_letter_code
_entity_poly.pdbx_strand_id
1 'polypeptide(L)'
;MNAERADLPVPDYDHLPVATLAHRVRSLDADALAVLVGYEEEHGAREPVLTVLRARADQLAAGAEPSGGDPAAVQPEHAPPADGAAAPNTDAPPVNPPSHGDPTNPAQPRR
;
A
#
# COMPACT_ATOMS: atom_id res chain seq x y z
N MET A 1 -2.16 -29.48 -3.31
CA MET A 1 -1.07 -29.03 -4.20
C MET A 1 -0.20 -28.10 -3.37
N ASN A 2 1.09 -28.39 -3.23
CA ASN A 2 2.06 -27.46 -2.61
C ASN A 2 2.36 -26.39 -3.65
N ALA A 3 1.91 -25.15 -3.44
CA ALA A 3 2.35 -24.04 -4.28
C ALA A 3 3.80 -23.71 -3.90
N GLU A 4 4.72 -23.71 -4.87
CA GLU A 4 6.10 -23.28 -4.62
C GLU A 4 6.20 -21.75 -4.76
N ARG A 5 7.14 -21.12 -4.04
CA ARG A 5 7.35 -19.65 -4.08
C ARG A 5 7.44 -19.06 -5.49
N ALA A 6 7.96 -19.82 -6.44
CA ALA A 6 8.14 -19.40 -7.83
C ALA A 6 6.82 -19.36 -8.64
N ASP A 7 5.78 -20.06 -8.17
CA ASP A 7 4.47 -20.15 -8.83
C ASP A 7 3.48 -19.12 -8.25
N LEU A 8 3.90 -18.35 -7.25
CA LEU A 8 3.03 -17.36 -6.62
C LEU A 8 2.75 -16.21 -7.60
N PRO A 9 1.49 -15.73 -7.69
CA PRO A 9 1.11 -14.60 -8.54
C PRO A 9 1.71 -13.26 -8.08
N VAL A 10 2.39 -13.26 -6.93
CA VAL A 10 3.00 -12.08 -6.32
C VAL A 10 4.50 -12.30 -6.16
N PRO A 11 5.36 -11.48 -6.81
CA PRO A 11 6.81 -11.59 -6.65
C PRO A 11 7.27 -11.15 -5.26
N ASP A 12 8.31 -11.83 -4.75
CA ASP A 12 8.92 -11.60 -3.43
C ASP A 12 7.96 -11.69 -2.23
N TYR A 13 6.86 -12.43 -2.37
CA TYR A 13 5.76 -12.51 -1.42
C TYR A 13 6.16 -12.63 0.07
N ASP A 14 7.15 -13.47 0.42
CA ASP A 14 7.56 -13.66 1.82
C ASP A 14 8.25 -12.43 2.43
N HIS A 15 8.83 -11.55 1.62
CA HIS A 15 9.53 -10.36 2.09
C HIS A 15 8.65 -9.11 2.12
N LEU A 16 7.42 -9.21 1.61
CA LEU A 16 6.53 -8.05 1.53
C LEU A 16 5.92 -7.73 2.90
N PRO A 17 5.90 -6.44 3.29
CA PRO A 17 5.14 -6.02 4.45
C PRO A 17 3.63 -6.09 4.16
N VAL A 18 2.85 -6.29 5.21
CA VAL A 18 1.38 -6.43 5.14
C VAL A 18 0.71 -5.26 4.40
N ALA A 19 1.23 -4.04 4.56
CA ALA A 19 0.70 -2.86 3.88
C ALA A 19 0.83 -2.95 2.34
N THR A 20 1.97 -3.43 1.84
CA THR A 20 2.20 -3.64 0.40
C THR A 20 1.34 -4.79 -0.12
N LEU A 21 1.22 -5.87 0.65
CA LEU A 21 0.33 -6.99 0.30
C LEU A 21 -1.13 -6.52 0.16
N ALA A 22 -1.61 -5.70 1.09
CA ALA A 22 -2.98 -5.14 1.04
C ALA A 22 -3.27 -4.31 -0.23
N HIS A 23 -2.25 -3.72 -0.85
CA HIS A 23 -2.39 -3.05 -2.14
C HIS A 23 -2.48 -4.06 -3.28
N ARG A 24 -1.55 -5.03 -3.33
CA ARG A 24 -1.47 -6.03 -4.41
C ARG A 24 -2.69 -6.94 -4.49
N VAL A 25 -3.26 -7.33 -3.35
CA VAL A 25 -4.45 -8.19 -3.31
C VAL A 25 -5.70 -7.56 -3.93
N ARG A 26 -5.75 -6.22 -4.10
CA ARG A 26 -6.90 -5.58 -4.75
C ARG A 26 -7.02 -5.96 -6.22
N SER A 27 -5.89 -6.22 -6.88
CA SER A 27 -5.86 -6.58 -8.28
C SER A 27 -5.93 -8.09 -8.54
N LEU A 28 -5.84 -8.89 -7.48
CA LEU A 28 -5.97 -10.34 -7.57
C LEU A 28 -7.43 -10.78 -7.67
N ASP A 29 -7.64 -11.81 -8.47
CA ASP A 29 -8.88 -12.58 -8.55
C ASP A 29 -8.98 -13.64 -7.43
N ALA A 30 -10.14 -14.29 -7.35
CA ALA A 30 -10.45 -15.22 -6.28
C ALA A 30 -9.56 -16.48 -6.31
N ASP A 31 -9.20 -16.97 -7.50
CA ASP A 31 -8.32 -18.14 -7.66
C ASP A 31 -6.91 -17.81 -7.17
N ALA A 32 -6.37 -16.66 -7.57
CA ALA A 32 -5.06 -16.20 -7.11
C ALA A 32 -5.00 -16.01 -5.58
N LEU A 33 -6.07 -15.51 -4.95
CA LEU A 33 -6.16 -15.39 -3.50
C LEU A 33 -6.19 -16.75 -2.80
N ALA A 34 -6.90 -17.74 -3.36
CA ALA A 34 -6.97 -19.09 -2.79
C ALA A 34 -5.59 -19.76 -2.78
N VAL A 35 -4.79 -19.57 -3.83
CA VAL A 35 -3.40 -20.05 -3.91
C VAL A 35 -2.55 -19.42 -2.81
N LEU A 36 -2.64 -18.11 -2.61
CA LEU A 36 -1.88 -17.39 -1.57
C LEU A 36 -2.26 -17.82 -0.16
N VAL A 37 -3.56 -18.06 0.11
CA VAL A 37 -4.02 -18.56 1.41
C VAL A 37 -3.44 -19.93 1.69
N GLY A 38 -3.52 -20.87 0.74
CA GLY A 38 -2.96 -22.20 0.91
C GLY A 38 -1.45 -22.19 1.13
N TYR A 39 -0.72 -21.36 0.38
CA TYR A 39 0.71 -21.19 0.56
C TYR A 39 1.06 -20.62 1.95
N GLU A 40 0.36 -19.57 2.38
CA GLU A 40 0.61 -18.90 3.66
C GLU A 40 0.28 -19.82 4.84
N GLU A 41 -0.80 -20.60 4.79
CA GLU A 41 -1.14 -21.58 5.83
C GLU A 41 -0.09 -22.69 5.98
N GLU A 42 0.58 -23.06 4.88
CA GLU A 42 1.59 -24.13 4.87
C GLU A 42 3.00 -23.64 5.25
N HIS A 43 3.38 -22.40 4.91
CA HIS A 43 4.77 -21.94 5.02
C HIS A 43 5.02 -20.90 6.11
N GLY A 44 4.16 -19.87 6.20
CA GLY A 44 4.44 -18.67 7.00
C GLY A 44 3.52 -18.47 8.20
N ALA A 45 2.27 -18.93 8.08
CA ALA A 45 1.18 -18.76 9.03
C ALA A 45 1.09 -17.33 9.63
N ARG A 46 1.37 -16.30 8.82
CA ARG A 46 1.29 -14.91 9.29
C ARG A 46 -0.17 -14.50 9.37
N GLU A 47 -0.73 -14.56 10.58
CA GLU A 47 -2.14 -14.18 10.85
C GLU A 47 -2.56 -12.82 10.25
N PRO A 48 -1.75 -11.74 10.29
CA PRO A 48 -2.12 -10.48 9.64
C PRO A 48 -2.28 -10.58 8.13
N VAL A 49 -1.49 -11.45 7.48
CA VAL A 49 -1.54 -11.66 6.02
C VAL A 49 -2.76 -12.49 5.64
N LEU A 50 -2.99 -13.60 6.35
CA LEU A 50 -4.19 -14.42 6.18
C LEU A 50 -5.47 -13.61 6.36
N THR A 51 -5.49 -12.70 7.34
CA THR A 51 -6.62 -11.77 7.56
C THR A 51 -6.90 -10.91 6.33
N VAL A 52 -5.86 -10.32 5.73
CA VAL A 52 -5.99 -9.47 4.53
C VAL A 52 -6.46 -10.29 3.32
N LEU A 53 -5.90 -11.48 3.11
CA LEU A 53 -6.27 -12.36 2.00
C LEU A 53 -7.74 -12.82 2.10
N ARG A 54 -8.16 -13.28 3.29
CA ARG A 54 -9.54 -13.71 3.55
C ARG A 54 -10.53 -12.55 3.39
N ALA A 55 -10.21 -11.39 3.95
CA ALA A 55 -11.07 -10.21 3.82
C ALA A 55 -11.24 -9.79 2.35
N ARG A 56 -10.20 -9.92 1.53
CA ARG A 56 -10.31 -9.65 0.09
C ARG A 56 -11.14 -10.71 -0.63
N ALA A 57 -10.97 -11.98 -0.29
CA ALA A 57 -11.78 -13.06 -0.86
C ALA A 57 -13.28 -12.85 -0.56
N ASP A 58 -13.63 -12.43 0.66
CA ASP A 58 -15.00 -12.08 1.04
C ASP A 58 -15.55 -10.91 0.20
N GLN A 59 -14.74 -9.89 -0.11
CA GLN A 59 -15.15 -8.79 -0.98
C GLN A 59 -15.47 -9.26 -2.40
N LEU A 60 -14.65 -10.14 -2.97
CA LEU A 60 -14.91 -10.71 -4.29
C LEU A 60 -16.16 -11.59 -4.29
N ALA A 61 -16.36 -12.39 -3.24
CA ALA A 61 -17.56 -13.19 -3.05
C ALA A 61 -18.83 -12.31 -2.91
N ALA A 62 -18.70 -11.11 -2.34
CA ALA A 62 -19.75 -10.10 -2.27
C ALA A 62 -20.01 -9.37 -3.61
N GLY A 63 -19.27 -9.68 -4.67
CA GLY A 63 -19.44 -9.09 -6.00
C GLY A 63 -18.56 -7.87 -6.28
N ALA A 64 -17.52 -7.62 -5.48
CA ALA A 64 -16.50 -6.63 -5.82
C ALA A 64 -15.67 -7.13 -7.01
N GLU A 65 -15.33 -6.23 -7.94
CA GLU A 65 -14.42 -6.56 -9.04
C GLU A 65 -12.95 -6.40 -8.63
N PRO A 66 -12.05 -7.25 -9.15
CA PRO A 66 -10.61 -7.01 -9.09
C PRO A 66 -10.27 -5.66 -9.72
N SER A 67 -9.37 -4.90 -9.10
CA SER A 67 -8.81 -3.73 -9.76
C SER A 67 -7.99 -4.18 -10.96
N GLY A 68 -8.20 -3.60 -12.14
CA GLY A 68 -7.51 -4.00 -13.38
C GLY A 68 -6.01 -3.69 -13.45
N GLY A 69 -5.34 -3.56 -12.29
CA GLY A 69 -3.88 -3.41 -12.22
C GLY A 69 -3.19 -4.76 -12.29
N ASP A 70 -1.93 -4.78 -12.72
CA ASP A 70 -1.12 -6.00 -12.67
C ASP A 70 -0.46 -6.10 -11.27
N PRO A 71 -0.79 -7.13 -10.47
CA PRO A 71 -0.24 -7.32 -9.12
C PRO A 71 1.24 -7.71 -9.11
N ALA A 72 1.77 -8.18 -10.25
CA ALA A 72 3.18 -8.51 -10.45
C ALA A 72 3.97 -7.36 -11.11
N ALA A 73 3.30 -6.31 -11.58
CA ALA A 73 3.99 -5.14 -12.11
C ALA A 73 4.82 -4.42 -11.05
N VAL A 74 5.94 -3.85 -11.52
CA VAL A 74 6.88 -3.08 -10.69
C VAL A 74 6.17 -1.83 -10.20
N GLN A 75 5.75 -1.83 -8.92
CA GLN A 75 5.12 -0.66 -8.32
C GLN A 75 6.18 0.40 -7.94
N PRO A 76 5.84 1.71 -7.96
CA PRO A 76 6.79 2.80 -7.66
C PRO A 76 7.39 2.75 -6.25
N GLU A 77 6.79 1.98 -5.34
CA GLU A 77 7.28 1.75 -3.97
C GLU A 77 8.56 0.91 -3.89
N HIS A 78 8.99 0.27 -5.00
CA HIS A 78 10.32 -0.33 -5.17
C HIS A 78 11.35 0.65 -5.74
N ALA A 79 11.07 1.95 -5.77
CA ALA A 79 12.11 2.93 -6.07
C ALA A 79 13.24 2.80 -5.03
N PRO A 80 14.52 2.72 -5.44
CA PRO A 80 15.63 2.96 -4.51
C PRO A 80 15.39 4.31 -3.80
N PRO A 81 15.88 4.51 -2.56
CA PRO A 81 15.76 5.81 -1.91
C PRO A 81 16.23 6.88 -2.90
N ALA A 82 15.37 7.86 -3.17
CA ALA A 82 15.66 8.89 -4.14
C ALA A 82 16.88 9.71 -3.66
N ASP A 83 18.06 9.39 -4.16
CA ASP A 83 19.16 10.35 -4.29
C ASP A 83 18.76 11.34 -5.39
N GLY A 84 17.78 12.21 -5.11
CA GLY A 84 17.22 13.08 -6.11
C GLY A 84 16.16 13.99 -5.53
N ALA A 85 16.57 15.23 -5.28
CA ALA A 85 15.71 16.33 -4.87
C ALA A 85 14.38 16.33 -5.62
N ALA A 86 13.27 16.26 -4.88
CA ALA A 86 11.95 16.51 -5.42
C ALA A 86 11.90 17.97 -5.90
N ALA A 87 11.93 18.16 -7.21
CA ALA A 87 11.48 19.41 -7.81
C ALA A 87 9.95 19.38 -7.87
N PRO A 88 9.23 20.25 -7.15
CA PRO A 88 7.78 20.32 -7.25
C PRO A 88 7.43 21.14 -8.49
N ASN A 89 7.29 20.50 -9.65
CA ASN A 89 6.52 21.08 -10.74
C ASN A 89 5.04 20.81 -10.50
N THR A 90 4.49 21.53 -9.53
CA THR A 90 3.05 21.75 -9.43
C THR A 90 2.79 23.12 -10.04
N ASP A 91 2.39 23.12 -11.31
CA ASP A 91 1.79 24.29 -11.96
C ASP A 91 0.39 24.49 -11.34
N ALA A 92 0.38 25.07 -10.14
CA ALA A 92 -0.82 25.54 -9.47
C ALA A 92 -0.73 27.06 -9.37
N PRO A 93 -1.73 27.84 -9.83
CA PRO A 93 -1.74 29.28 -9.64
C PRO A 93 -1.64 29.60 -8.14
N PRO A 94 -0.97 30.70 -7.74
CA PRO A 94 -0.75 31.02 -6.33
C PRO A 94 -2.09 31.30 -5.66
N VAL A 95 -2.62 30.28 -4.98
CA VAL A 95 -3.72 30.43 -4.02
C VAL A 95 -3.14 31.22 -2.86
N ASN A 96 -3.42 32.52 -2.85
CA ASN A 96 -3.15 33.43 -1.75
C ASN A 96 -4.01 33.01 -0.54
N PRO A 97 -3.44 32.48 0.55
CA PRO A 97 -4.22 32.27 1.76
C PRO A 97 -4.30 33.58 2.55
N PRO A 98 -5.49 34.09 2.92
CA PRO A 98 -5.56 35.23 3.81
C PRO A 98 -5.26 34.83 5.27
N SER A 99 -4.58 35.75 5.94
CA SER A 99 -4.59 36.03 7.39
C SER A 99 -4.17 34.92 8.35
N HIS A 100 -2.87 34.83 8.63
CA HIS A 100 -2.41 34.41 9.96
C HIS A 100 -2.18 35.68 10.79
N GLY A 101 -2.93 35.80 11.88
CA GLY A 101 -2.85 36.94 12.80
C GLY A 101 -1.44 37.12 13.34
N ASP A 102 -1.00 38.37 13.37
CA ASP A 102 0.21 38.85 14.00
C ASP A 102 0.19 38.58 15.52
N PRO A 103 1.10 37.77 16.09
CA PRO A 103 1.30 37.75 17.52
C PRO A 103 2.36 38.79 17.89
N THR A 104 2.03 40.08 17.77
CA THR A 104 2.70 41.09 18.58
C THR A 104 2.32 40.79 20.03
N ASN A 105 3.17 40.02 20.70
CA ASN A 105 3.20 39.94 22.15
C ASN A 105 4.01 41.16 22.64
N PRO A 106 3.37 42.27 23.06
CA PRO A 106 4.11 43.42 23.53
C PRO A 106 4.88 43.04 24.81
N ALA A 107 6.16 43.41 24.81
CA ALA A 107 7.13 43.18 25.86
C ALA A 107 6.57 43.41 27.29
N GLN A 108 6.92 42.50 28.20
CA GLN A 108 6.76 42.70 29.64
C GLN A 108 7.49 43.98 30.09
N PRO A 109 6.85 44.91 30.81
CA PRO A 109 7.58 45.90 31.59
C PRO A 109 8.12 45.24 32.86
N ARG A 110 9.45 45.27 33.05
CA ARG A 110 10.06 45.09 34.36
C ARG A 110 9.82 46.36 35.19
N ARG A 111 9.09 46.24 36.30
CA ARG A 111 9.17 47.12 37.47
C ARG A 111 8.81 46.36 38.73
#